data_AF-A0A6G1SFS9-F1
#
_entry.id   AF-A0A6G1SFS9-F1
#
_cell.length_a   1.000
_cell.length_b   1.000
_cell.length_c   1.000
_cell.angle_alpha   90.00
_cell.angle_beta   90.00
_cell.angle_gamma   90.00
#
_symmetry.space_group_name_H-M   'P 1'
#
loop_
_entity.id
_entity.type
_entity.pdbx_description
1 polymer ?
#
loop_
_entity_poly.entity_id
_entity_poly.type
_entity_poly.pdbx_seq_one_letter_code
_entity_poly.pdbx_strand_id
1 'polypeptide(L)'
;RSEATAAAEHKGKAIMNDPFAMRPFFGYNFGHYLAHWLSMEQTGRKMPKVFHVNWFRKGKDGKFLWPGFGENSRVLEWIIRRVEGESVAKQTPVGYVPTAGSLRLEGLKEEIDMQQLFSLPKDF
;
A
#
# COMPACT_ATOMS: atom_id res chain seq x y z
N ARG A 1 2.15 -9.05 -2.01
CA ARG A 1 3.36 -9.65 -2.62
C ARG A 1 4.48 -8.61 -2.53
N SER A 2 5.70 -9.03 -2.25
CA SER A 2 6.88 -8.15 -2.18
C SER A 2 8.02 -8.75 -2.99
N GLU A 3 8.90 -7.92 -3.54
CA GLU A 3 10.22 -8.35 -3.98
C GLU A 3 10.99 -8.89 -2.76
N ALA A 4 11.76 -9.96 -2.94
CA ALA A 4 12.59 -10.52 -1.88
C ALA A 4 13.66 -9.50 -1.44
N THR A 5 13.83 -9.36 -0.13
CA THR A 5 14.85 -8.49 0.46
C THR A 5 15.98 -9.33 1.04
N ALA A 6 17.13 -8.70 1.28
CA ALA A 6 18.31 -9.35 1.85
C ALA A 6 18.14 -9.78 3.33
N ALA A 7 16.98 -9.50 3.95
CA ALA A 7 16.69 -9.85 5.33
C ALA A 7 16.46 -11.36 5.56
N ALA A 8 16.28 -12.14 4.48
CA ALA A 8 16.17 -13.60 4.52
C ALA A 8 17.16 -14.23 3.53
N GLU A 9 17.40 -15.54 3.63
CA GLU A 9 18.33 -16.29 2.77
C GLU A 9 17.92 -16.35 1.28
N HIS A 10 16.83 -15.70 0.90
CA HIS A 10 16.32 -15.69 -0.45
C HIS A 10 17.18 -14.79 -1.34
N LYS A 11 17.98 -15.43 -2.20
CA LYS A 11 18.80 -14.75 -3.22
C LYS A 11 17.93 -14.38 -4.42
N GLY A 12 17.98 -13.11 -4.83
CA GLY A 12 17.43 -12.62 -6.10
C GLY A 12 16.17 -11.75 -5.97
N LYS A 13 15.83 -11.07 -7.07
CA LYS A 13 14.70 -10.13 -7.20
C LYS A 13 13.35 -10.81 -7.44
N ALA A 14 13.13 -11.98 -6.84
CA ALA A 14 11.90 -12.73 -7.05
C ALA A 14 10.73 -12.06 -6.31
N ILE A 15 9.59 -11.92 -6.99
CA ILE A 15 8.34 -11.52 -6.34
C ILE A 15 7.83 -12.72 -5.55
N MET A 16 7.60 -12.53 -4.26
CA MET A 16 7.08 -13.58 -3.40
C MET A 16 5.79 -13.17 -2.70
N ASN A 17 4.98 -14.18 -2.36
CA ASN A 17 3.89 -14.01 -1.41
C ASN A 17 4.47 -13.82 -0.01
N ASP A 18 4.02 -12.79 0.69
CA ASP A 18 4.37 -12.53 2.09
C ASP A 18 3.13 -11.95 2.79
N PRO A 19 2.15 -12.81 3.14
CA PRO A 19 0.90 -12.36 3.74
C PRO A 19 1.17 -11.69 5.09
N PHE A 20 0.64 -10.49 5.29
CA PHE A 20 0.79 -9.70 6.53
C PHE A 20 2.25 -9.39 6.92
N ALA A 21 3.22 -9.56 6.01
CA ALA A 21 4.66 -9.56 6.34
C ALA A 21 5.05 -10.60 7.41
N MET A 22 4.27 -11.68 7.51
CA MET A 22 4.37 -12.70 8.54
C MET A 22 4.83 -14.06 8.00
N ARG A 23 5.19 -14.19 6.71
CA ARG A 23 5.53 -15.49 6.12
C ARG A 23 6.56 -16.29 6.93
N PRO A 24 7.71 -15.74 7.35
CA PRO A 24 8.68 -16.50 8.13
C PRO A 24 8.36 -16.53 9.64
N PHE A 25 7.25 -15.93 10.06
CA PHE A 25 6.94 -15.64 11.48
C PHE A 25 5.61 -16.25 11.96
N PHE A 26 4.91 -17.03 11.14
CA PHE A 26 3.70 -17.72 11.59
C PHE A 26 4.03 -18.77 12.65
N GLY A 27 3.55 -18.57 13.88
CA GLY A 27 3.70 -19.52 14.98
C GLY A 27 2.66 -20.65 14.99
N TYR A 28 1.71 -20.65 14.06
CA TYR A 28 0.66 -21.66 13.90
C TYR A 28 0.13 -21.62 12.46
N ASN A 29 -0.87 -22.47 12.15
CA ASN A 29 -1.44 -22.58 10.80
C ASN A 29 -1.93 -21.22 10.25
N PHE A 30 -1.45 -20.84 9.06
CA PHE A 30 -1.81 -19.59 8.39
C PHE A 30 -3.33 -19.43 8.11
N GLY A 31 -4.03 -20.51 7.78
CA GLY A 31 -5.49 -20.48 7.60
C GLY A 31 -6.22 -20.12 8.88
N HIS A 32 -5.77 -20.63 10.03
CA HIS A 32 -6.29 -20.22 11.33
C HIS A 32 -5.92 -18.77 11.67
N TYR A 33 -4.75 -18.29 11.24
CA TYR A 33 -4.36 -16.89 11.40
C TYR A 33 -5.29 -15.95 10.64
N LEU A 34 -5.67 -16.31 9.40
CA LEU A 34 -6.67 -15.56 8.65
C LEU A 34 -8.04 -15.60 9.31
N ALA A 35 -8.48 -16.79 9.76
CA ALA A 35 -9.75 -16.93 10.49
C ALA A 35 -9.77 -16.07 11.76
N HIS A 36 -8.64 -15.98 12.47
CA HIS A 36 -8.48 -15.13 13.64
C HIS A 36 -8.64 -13.64 13.29
N TRP A 37 -8.00 -13.15 12.23
CA TRP A 37 -8.18 -11.77 11.76
C TRP A 37 -9.64 -11.45 11.39
N LEU A 38 -10.32 -12.36 10.70
CA LEU A 38 -11.74 -12.20 10.33
C LEU A 38 -12.64 -12.20 11.57
N SER A 39 -12.28 -12.95 12.62
CA SER A 39 -13.03 -12.98 13.89
C SER A 39 -12.93 -11.71 14.74
N MET A 40 -12.04 -10.77 14.38
CA MET A 40 -11.84 -9.53 15.13
C MET A 40 -13.01 -8.56 15.02
N GLU A 41 -13.71 -8.56 13.88
CA GLU A 41 -14.90 -7.75 13.68
C GLU A 41 -16.05 -8.31 14.52
N GLN A 42 -16.51 -7.52 15.49
CA GLN A 42 -17.59 -7.88 16.41
C GLN A 42 -18.43 -6.65 16.71
N THR A 43 -19.70 -6.86 17.05
CA THR A 43 -20.63 -5.80 17.43
C THR A 43 -20.03 -4.93 18.53
N GLY A 44 -20.09 -3.61 18.35
CA GLY A 44 -19.57 -2.63 19.31
C GLY A 44 -18.08 -2.30 19.19
N ARG A 45 -17.32 -2.99 18.32
CA ARG A 45 -15.90 -2.67 18.07
C ARG A 45 -15.75 -1.63 16.96
N LYS A 46 -14.79 -0.72 17.16
CA LYS A 46 -14.37 0.25 16.12
C LYS A 46 -13.16 -0.32 15.39
N MET A 47 -13.39 -0.87 14.20
CA MET A 47 -12.31 -1.45 13.40
C MET A 47 -11.50 -0.36 12.69
N PRO A 48 -10.16 -0.51 12.58
CA PRO A 48 -9.34 0.42 11.84
C PRO A 48 -9.59 0.28 10.33
N LYS A 49 -9.35 1.36 9.59
CA LYS A 49 -9.26 1.29 8.12
C LYS A 49 -7.94 0.61 7.75
N VAL A 50 -8.00 -0.30 6.77
CA VAL A 50 -6.83 -1.02 6.26
C VAL A 50 -6.39 -0.38 4.94
N PHE A 51 -5.09 -0.14 4.79
CA PHE A 51 -4.49 0.48 3.60
C PHE A 51 -3.35 -0.39 3.07
N HIS A 52 -3.15 -0.34 1.76
CA HIS A 52 -2.00 -0.95 1.09
C HIS A 52 -1.24 0.15 0.35
N VAL A 53 0.08 0.21 0.52
CA VAL A 53 0.95 1.19 -0.12
C VAL A 53 2.00 0.50 -0.97
N ASN A 54 2.51 1.20 -1.99
CA ASN A 54 3.62 0.74 -2.80
C ASN A 54 4.58 1.90 -3.07
N TRP A 55 5.64 2.01 -2.27
CA TRP A 55 6.69 3.01 -2.44
C TRP A 55 7.66 2.70 -3.58
N PHE A 56 7.60 1.49 -4.11
CA PHE A 56 8.64 0.93 -4.99
C PHE A 56 8.17 0.79 -6.44
N ARG A 57 7.02 1.36 -6.80
CA ARG A 57 6.53 1.36 -8.18
C ARG A 57 7.54 2.06 -9.08
N LYS A 58 7.90 1.41 -10.18
CA LYS A 58 8.84 1.95 -11.18
C LYS A 58 8.14 2.30 -12.49
N GLY A 59 8.63 3.35 -13.14
CA GLY A 59 8.24 3.74 -14.49
C GLY A 59 8.86 2.83 -15.55
N LYS A 60 8.53 3.10 -16.82
CA LYS A 60 9.09 2.37 -17.97
C LYS A 60 10.60 2.57 -18.12
N ASP A 61 11.13 3.66 -17.57
CA ASP A 61 12.55 3.99 -17.51
C ASP A 61 13.28 3.32 -16.32
N GLY A 62 12.57 2.53 -15.52
CA GLY A 62 13.12 1.83 -14.36
C GLY A 62 13.33 2.72 -13.13
N LYS A 63 12.99 4.01 -13.19
CA LYS A 63 13.06 4.92 -12.05
C LYS A 63 11.85 4.78 -11.14
N PHE A 64 12.01 5.08 -9.85
CA PHE A 64 10.88 5.10 -8.92
C PHE A 64 9.93 6.25 -9.27
N LEU A 65 8.64 5.97 -9.28
CA LEU A 65 7.59 6.97 -9.52
C LEU A 65 7.27 7.81 -8.27
N TRP A 66 7.75 7.38 -7.10
CA TRP A 66 7.54 8.06 -5.84
C TRP A 66 8.89 8.26 -5.13
N PRO A 67 9.20 9.47 -4.63
CA PRO A 67 10.49 9.79 -4.01
C PRO A 67 10.76 9.01 -2.70
N GLY A 68 9.71 8.59 -2.00
CA GLY A 68 9.86 7.77 -0.79
C GLY A 68 10.35 8.55 0.44
N PHE A 69 10.87 7.82 1.42
CA PHE A 69 11.46 8.36 2.65
C PHE A 69 10.53 9.38 3.35
N GLY A 70 11.02 10.60 3.62
CA GLY A 70 10.26 11.65 4.29
C GLY A 70 9.01 12.10 3.52
N GLU A 71 9.01 11.97 2.19
CA GLU A 71 7.87 12.34 1.37
C GLU A 71 6.68 11.39 1.57
N ASN A 72 6.90 10.19 2.13
CA ASN A 72 5.81 9.28 2.52
C ASN A 72 4.84 9.89 3.53
N SER A 73 5.26 10.93 4.27
CA SER A 73 4.38 11.71 5.15
C SER A 73 3.16 12.27 4.42
N ARG A 74 3.25 12.57 3.12
CA ARG A 74 2.13 13.06 2.28
C ARG A 74 1.04 12.01 2.12
N VAL A 75 1.42 10.73 2.02
CA VAL A 75 0.45 9.63 1.94
C VAL A 75 -0.13 9.31 3.31
N LEU A 76 0.66 9.47 4.39
CA LEU A 76 0.13 9.36 5.75
C LEU A 76 -0.90 10.46 6.06
N GLU A 77 -0.66 11.70 5.60
CA GLU A 77 -1.65 12.79 5.68
C GLU A 77 -2.95 12.42 4.97
N TRP A 78 -2.88 11.87 3.75
CA TRP A 78 -4.06 11.38 3.05
C TRP A 78 -4.78 10.25 3.80
N ILE A 79 -4.04 9.31 4.40
CA ILE A 79 -4.61 8.24 5.23
C ILE A 79 -5.37 8.81 6.44
N ILE A 80 -4.81 9.81 7.11
CA ILE A 80 -5.47 10.47 8.26
C ILE A 80 -6.79 11.09 7.81
N ARG A 81 -6.80 11.84 6.71
CA ARG A 81 -8.01 12.45 6.16
C ARG A 81 -9.06 11.41 5.77
N ARG A 82 -8.64 10.22 5.31
CA ARG A 82 -9.54 9.06 5.07
C ARG A 82 -10.11 8.47 6.36
N VAL A 83 -9.35 8.45 7.44
CA VAL A 83 -9.81 8.04 8.77
C VAL A 83 -10.83 9.02 9.31
N GLU A 84 -10.61 10.33 9.12
CA GLU A 84 -11.52 11.41 9.54
C GLU A 84 -12.79 11.53 8.69
N GLY A 85 -12.87 10.80 7.58
CA GLY A 85 -14.08 10.73 6.75
C GLY A 85 -14.15 11.77 5.62
N GLU A 86 -13.04 12.44 5.31
CA GLU A 86 -13.01 13.38 4.19
C GLU A 86 -13.24 12.70 2.82
N SER A 87 -13.87 13.45 1.91
CA SER A 87 -14.13 13.04 0.53
C SER A 87 -12.89 13.23 -0.36
N VAL A 88 -11.85 12.44 -0.07
CA VAL A 88 -10.52 12.53 -0.71
C VAL A 88 -10.13 11.26 -1.47
N ALA A 89 -11.11 10.38 -1.73
CA ALA A 89 -10.88 9.14 -2.44
C ALA A 89 -11.97 8.85 -3.46
N LYS A 90 -11.57 8.18 -4.54
CA LYS A 90 -12.45 7.62 -5.55
C LYS A 90 -12.36 6.09 -5.54
N GLN A 91 -13.47 5.42 -5.85
CA GLN A 91 -13.52 3.97 -5.95
C GLN A 91 -12.86 3.50 -7.26
N THR A 92 -12.15 2.37 -7.18
CA THR A 92 -11.55 1.65 -8.31
C THR A 92 -11.73 0.14 -8.10
N PRO A 93 -11.43 -0.72 -9.10
CA PRO A 93 -11.54 -2.17 -8.94
C PRO A 93 -10.71 -2.77 -7.80
N VAL A 94 -9.62 -2.10 -7.38
CA VAL A 94 -8.74 -2.57 -6.29
C VAL A 94 -9.02 -1.87 -4.95
N GLY A 95 -10.09 -1.09 -4.86
CA GLY A 95 -10.48 -0.32 -3.67
C GLY A 95 -10.41 1.19 -3.88
N TYR A 96 -10.29 1.93 -2.78
CA TYR A 96 -10.25 3.40 -2.79
C TYR A 96 -8.84 3.93 -3.03
N VAL A 97 -8.70 4.86 -3.97
CA VAL A 97 -7.44 5.57 -4.27
C VAL A 97 -7.63 7.08 -4.13
N PRO A 98 -6.56 7.88 -3.98
CA PRO A 98 -6.64 9.34 -3.94
C PRO A 98 -7.40 9.92 -5.15
N THR A 99 -8.23 10.95 -4.91
CA THR A 99 -8.78 11.77 -5.99
C THR A 99 -7.70 12.70 -6.56
N ALA A 100 -7.95 13.29 -7.73
CA ALA A 100 -7.06 14.32 -8.26
C ALA A 100 -6.94 15.48 -7.25
N GLY A 101 -5.72 15.94 -6.97
CA GLY A 101 -5.44 17.03 -6.04
C GLY A 101 -5.60 16.70 -4.55
N SER A 102 -5.93 15.46 -4.17
CA SER A 102 -6.08 15.13 -2.74
C SER A 102 -4.77 14.79 -2.03
N LEU A 103 -3.71 14.51 -2.77
CA LEU A 103 -2.36 14.37 -2.24
C LEU A 103 -1.63 15.70 -2.39
N ARG A 104 -0.99 16.17 -1.31
CA ARG A 104 -0.18 17.39 -1.30
C ARG A 104 1.15 17.14 -2.00
N LEU A 105 1.35 17.72 -3.17
CA LEU A 105 2.55 17.55 -4.00
C LEU A 105 3.45 18.79 -4.00
N GLU A 106 3.06 19.83 -3.28
CA GLU A 106 3.80 21.09 -3.20
C GLU A 106 5.19 20.87 -2.58
N GLY A 107 6.20 21.53 -3.14
CA GLY A 107 7.58 21.46 -2.67
C GLY A 107 8.33 20.17 -3.04
N LEU A 108 7.73 19.27 -3.82
CA LEU A 108 8.47 18.17 -4.43
C LEU A 108 9.43 18.72 -5.50
N LYS A 109 10.66 18.20 -5.52
CA LYS A 109 11.70 18.62 -6.47
C LYS A 109 11.40 18.21 -7.91
N GLU A 110 10.65 17.13 -8.06
CA GLU A 110 10.28 16.55 -9.34
C GLU A 110 8.76 16.48 -9.42
N GLU A 111 8.23 16.71 -10.62
CA GLU A 111 6.81 16.52 -10.89
C GLU A 111 6.47 15.03 -10.83
N ILE A 112 5.43 14.70 -10.08
CA ILE A 112 4.97 13.31 -9.94
C ILE A 112 3.89 13.03 -10.97
N ASP A 113 4.14 12.07 -11.87
CA ASP A 113 3.12 11.56 -12.77
C ASP A 113 2.09 10.71 -12.01
N MET A 114 1.04 11.39 -11.54
CA MET A 114 -0.05 10.78 -10.80
C MET A 114 -0.87 9.78 -11.64
N GLN A 115 -0.92 9.95 -12.96
CA GLN A 115 -1.63 9.03 -13.84
C GLN A 115 -0.88 7.71 -13.91
N GLN A 116 0.44 7.76 -14.10
CA GLN A 116 1.29 6.58 -14.12
C GLN A 116 1.37 5.91 -12.73
N LEU A 117 1.52 6.71 -11.66
CA LEU A 117 1.65 6.22 -10.29
C LEU A 117 0.40 5.42 -9.83
N PHE A 118 -0.79 5.82 -10.27
CA PHE A 118 -2.06 5.16 -9.94
C PHE A 118 -2.70 4.40 -11.12
N SER A 119 -1.93 4.14 -12.19
CA SER A 119 -2.43 3.35 -13.33
C SER A 119 -2.75 1.92 -12.90
N LEU A 120 -3.90 1.42 -13.35
CA LEU A 120 -4.39 0.06 -13.11
C LEU A 120 -4.69 -0.62 -14.46
N PRO A 121 -3.66 -1.11 -15.19
CA PRO A 121 -3.85 -1.80 -16.45
C PRO A 121 -4.70 -3.05 -16.24
N LYS A 122 -5.65 -3.31 -17.15
CA LYS A 122 -6.53 -4.49 -17.07
C LYS A 122 -5.78 -5.82 -17.15
N ASP A 123 -4.65 -5.82 -17.88
CA ASP A 123 -3.89 -7.03 -18.19
C ASP A 123 -2.80 -7.37 -17.14
N PHE A 124 -2.65 -6.54 -16.10
CA PHE A 124 -1.69 -6.75 -15.01
C PHE A 124 -2.33 -7.47 -13.82
#